data_AF-A0A7S2TJZ6-F1
#
_entry.id   AF-A0A7S2TJZ6-F1
#
_cell.length_a   1.000
_cell.length_b   1.000
_cell.length_c   1.000
_cell.angle_alpha   90.00
_cell.angle_beta   90.00
_cell.angle_gamma   90.00
#
_symmetry.space_group_name_H-M   'P 1'
#
loop_
_entity.id
_entity.type
_entity.pdbx_description
1 polymer ?
#
loop_
_entity_poly.entity_id
_entity_poly.type
_entity_poly.pdbx_seq_one_letter_code
_entity_poly.pdbx_strand_id
1 'polypeptide(L)'
;ENLMKVSEEVCATANPQLLSTIVDKWDGQMGHKLVMTMIQDILMYMDKTYCRLKKKEPVYSMGLLQFRDHVIMRGNVAQRLKTLLLDCIHKERSHEAVDR
;
A
#
# COMPACT_ATOMS: atom_id res chain seq x y z
N GLU A 1 12.94 0.06 3.76
CA GLU A 1 12.09 -1.03 3.22
C GLU A 1 12.35 -1.17 1.72
N ASN A 2 12.44 -2.38 1.18
CA ASN A 2 12.66 -2.59 -0.26
C ASN A 2 11.32 -2.99 -0.90
N LEU A 3 10.70 -2.05 -1.62
CA LEU A 3 9.38 -2.25 -2.24
C LEU A 3 9.36 -3.44 -3.21
N MET A 4 10.49 -3.80 -3.82
CA MET A 4 10.55 -4.97 -4.69
C MET A 4 10.38 -6.28 -3.92
N LYS A 5 10.96 -6.37 -2.72
CA LYS A 5 10.79 -7.54 -1.84
C LYS A 5 9.35 -7.65 -1.34
N VAL A 6 8.79 -6.53 -0.88
CA VAL A 6 7.37 -6.46 -0.45
C VAL A 6 6.45 -6.89 -1.59
N SER A 7 6.75 -6.44 -2.80
CA SER A 7 5.99 -6.79 -3.99
C SER A 7 6.08 -8.27 -4.36
N GLU A 8 7.25 -8.89 -4.23
CA GLU A 8 7.43 -10.34 -4.44
C GLU A 8 6.64 -11.15 -3.40
N GLU A 9 6.71 -10.74 -2.13
CA GLU A 9 5.93 -11.35 -1.05
C GLU A 9 4.42 -11.27 -1.35
N VAL A 10 3.90 -10.08 -1.66
CA VAL A 10 2.47 -9.86 -1.97
C VAL A 10 2.02 -10.64 -3.21
N CYS A 11 2.87 -10.74 -4.24
CA CYS A 11 2.57 -11.56 -5.42
C CYS A 11 2.48 -13.06 -5.07
N ALA A 12 3.35 -13.56 -4.18
CA ALA A 12 3.41 -14.95 -3.77
C ALA A 12 2.33 -15.36 -2.75
N THR A 13 1.78 -14.41 -1.98
CA THR A 13 0.72 -14.67 -1.01
C THR A 13 -0.54 -15.22 -1.67
N ALA A 14 -1.22 -16.19 -1.04
CA ALA A 14 -2.48 -16.74 -1.53
C ALA A 14 -3.66 -15.77 -1.35
N ASN A 15 -4.73 -15.96 -2.11
CA ASN A 15 -5.91 -15.07 -2.10
C ASN A 15 -6.51 -14.79 -0.71
N PRO A 16 -6.73 -15.77 0.19
CA PRO A 16 -7.39 -15.47 1.46
C PRO A 16 -6.55 -14.60 2.40
N GLN A 17 -5.21 -14.68 2.32
CA GLN A 17 -4.29 -13.88 3.14
C GLN A 17 -3.80 -12.61 2.42
N LEU A 18 -4.22 -12.38 1.17
CA LEU A 18 -3.73 -11.28 0.36
C LEU A 18 -4.09 -9.92 1.00
N LEU A 19 -5.35 -9.77 1.42
CA LEU A 19 -5.84 -8.52 1.99
C LEU A 19 -5.12 -8.20 3.30
N SER A 20 -5.01 -9.17 4.22
CA SER A 20 -4.33 -8.97 5.51
C SER A 20 -2.85 -8.68 5.34
N THR A 21 -2.18 -9.33 4.38
CA THR A 21 -0.77 -9.07 4.07
C THR A 21 -0.58 -7.66 3.51
N ILE A 22 -1.43 -7.21 2.58
CA ILE A 22 -1.33 -5.84 2.03
C ILE A 22 -1.57 -4.81 3.14
N VAL A 23 -2.55 -5.04 4.02
CA VAL A 23 -2.84 -4.13 5.14
C VAL A 23 -1.66 -4.08 6.12
N ASP A 24 -1.06 -5.21 6.46
CA ASP A 24 0.13 -5.25 7.33
C ASP A 24 1.33 -4.51 6.70
N LYS A 25 1.59 -4.71 5.41
CA LYS A 25 2.68 -3.97 4.72
C LYS A 25 2.39 -2.49 4.55
N TRP A 26 1.12 -2.08 4.55
CA TRP A 26 0.71 -0.68 4.44
C TRP A 26 0.71 0.05 5.80
N ASP A 27 0.12 -0.56 6.83
CA ASP A 27 -0.23 0.06 8.11
C ASP A 27 0.25 -0.69 9.35
N GLY A 28 0.99 -1.79 9.18
CA GLY A 28 1.60 -2.53 10.29
C GLY A 28 2.67 -1.71 11.02
N GLN A 29 3.25 -2.31 12.06
CA GLN A 29 4.23 -1.64 12.94
C GLN A 29 5.50 -1.16 12.23
N MET A 30 5.83 -1.74 11.07
CA MET A 30 6.90 -1.28 10.17
C MET A 30 6.39 -1.10 8.74
N GLY A 31 5.10 -0.74 8.60
CA GLY A 31 4.46 -0.57 7.30
C GLY A 31 4.95 0.68 6.56
N HIS A 32 4.68 0.70 5.25
CA HIS A 32 5.09 1.76 4.34
C HIS A 32 4.70 3.16 4.82
N LYS A 33 3.51 3.32 5.44
CA LYS A 33 3.06 4.62 5.97
C LYS A 33 3.98 5.17 7.05
N LEU A 34 4.38 4.34 8.02
CA LEU A 34 5.24 4.78 9.12
C LEU A 34 6.62 5.18 8.59
N VAL A 35 7.20 4.34 7.74
CA VAL A 35 8.51 4.59 7.12
C VAL A 35 8.48 5.89 6.31
N MET A 36 7.42 6.12 5.53
CA MET A 36 7.28 7.35 4.74
C MET A 36 7.12 8.60 5.60
N THR A 37 6.41 8.53 6.73
CA THR A 37 6.33 9.64 7.70
C THR A 37 7.71 9.94 8.28
N MET A 38 8.47 8.93 8.71
CA MET A 38 9.83 9.12 9.23
C MET A 38 10.76 9.76 8.20
N ILE A 39 10.69 9.31 6.94
CA ILE A 39 11.49 9.90 5.84
C ILE A 39 11.05 11.34 5.59
N GLN A 40 9.75 11.63 5.62
CA GLN A 40 9.23 12.99 5.46
C GLN A 40 9.72 13.92 6.58
N ASP A 41 9.78 13.44 7.83
CA ASP A 41 10.28 14.22 8.96
C ASP A 41 11.77 14.54 8.79
N ILE A 42 12.57 13.58 8.33
CA ILE A 42 14.00 13.78 8.04
C ILE A 42 14.18 14.73 6.84
N LEU A 43 13.39 14.58 5.79
CA LEU A 43 13.44 15.38 4.56
C LEU A 43 12.52 16.62 4.59
N MET A 44 12.07 17.03 5.78
CA MET A 44 11.09 18.11 5.95
C MET A 44 11.51 19.40 5.24
N TYR A 45 12.80 19.75 5.30
CA TYR A 45 13.31 20.95 4.65
C TYR A 45 13.20 20.85 3.12
N MET A 46 13.48 19.69 2.54
CA MET A 46 13.34 19.44 1.10
C MET A 46 11.89 19.62 0.66
N ASP A 47 10.93 19.06 1.41
CA ASP A 47 9.50 19.24 1.12
C ASP A 47 9.08 20.71 1.21
N LYS A 48 9.47 21.41 2.29
CA LYS A 48 9.04 22.79 2.54
C LYS A 48 9.68 23.81 1.61
N THR A 49 10.90 23.59 1.14
CA THR A 49 11.63 24.52 0.28
C THR A 49 11.77 24.03 -1.15
N TYR A 50 12.53 22.97 -1.38
CA TYR A 50 12.87 22.48 -2.72
C TYR A 50 11.65 22.02 -3.51
N CYS A 51 10.83 21.13 -2.96
CA CYS A 51 9.65 20.59 -3.64
C CYS A 51 8.65 21.72 -3.96
N ARG A 52 8.42 22.63 -3.02
CA ARG A 52 7.57 23.82 -3.23
C ARG A 52 8.11 24.74 -4.33
N LEU A 53 9.39 25.11 -4.26
CA LEU A 53 10.01 26.05 -5.20
C LEU A 53 10.04 25.47 -6.62
N LYS A 54 10.35 24.18 -6.75
CA LYS A 54 10.47 23.48 -8.04
C LYS A 54 9.16 22.84 -8.52
N LYS A 55 8.05 23.03 -7.79
CA LYS A 55 6.74 22.39 -8.06
C LYS A 55 6.87 20.88 -8.28
N LYS A 56 7.64 20.22 -7.41
CA LYS A 56 7.80 18.76 -7.37
C LYS A 56 6.86 18.17 -6.33
N GLU A 57 6.52 16.90 -6.53
CA GLU A 57 5.69 16.18 -5.56
C GLU A 57 6.41 16.06 -4.21
N PRO A 58 5.69 16.24 -3.09
CA PRO A 58 6.24 15.99 -1.76
C PRO A 58 6.67 14.53 -1.59
N VAL A 59 7.62 14.32 -0.69
CA VAL A 59 8.21 13.01 -0.40
C VAL A 59 7.14 11.98 -0.04
N TYR A 60 6.16 12.35 0.79
CA TYR A 60 5.08 11.43 1.18
C TYR A 60 4.23 11.03 -0.03
N SER A 61 3.77 11.98 -0.84
CA SER A 61 3.00 11.72 -2.06
C SER A 61 3.75 10.82 -3.03
N MET A 62 5.05 11.07 -3.22
CA MET A 62 5.91 10.20 -4.02
C MET A 62 5.95 8.78 -3.47
N GLY A 63 6.07 8.62 -2.14
CA GLY A 63 5.99 7.32 -1.48
C GLY A 63 4.69 6.57 -1.75
N LEU A 64 3.54 7.27 -1.74
CA LEU A 64 2.24 6.66 -2.06
C LEU A 64 2.20 6.13 -3.50
N LEU A 65 2.69 6.93 -4.46
CA LEU A 65 2.76 6.52 -5.87
C LEU A 65 3.66 5.31 -6.05
N GLN A 66 4.81 5.29 -5.38
CA GLN A 66 5.75 4.16 -5.45
C GLN A 66 5.13 2.86 -4.93
N PHE A 67 4.41 2.90 -3.81
CA PHE A 67 3.73 1.71 -3.27
C PHE A 67 2.60 1.24 -4.20
N ARG A 68 1.79 2.17 -4.72
CA ARG A 68 0.75 1.86 -5.71
C ARG A 68 1.33 1.15 -6.93
N ASP A 69 2.37 1.72 -7.52
CA ASP A 69 2.90 1.26 -8.81
C ASP A 69 3.67 -0.06 -8.67
N HIS A 70 4.46 -0.22 -7.59
CA HIS A 70 5.34 -1.37 -7.44
C HIS A 70 4.73 -2.52 -6.65
N VAL A 71 3.76 -2.27 -5.77
CA VAL A 71 3.14 -3.31 -4.92
C VAL A 71 1.74 -3.64 -5.42
N ILE A 72 0.85 -2.66 -5.52
CA ILE A 72 -0.57 -2.91 -5.83
C ILE A 72 -0.80 -3.19 -7.32
N MET A 73 -0.19 -2.40 -8.21
CA MET A 73 -0.39 -2.49 -9.66
C MET A 73 0.50 -3.55 -10.32
N ARG A 74 1.40 -4.20 -9.56
CA ARG A 74 2.28 -5.21 -10.13
C ARG A 74 1.53 -6.53 -10.33
N GLY A 75 1.70 -7.12 -11.52
CA GLY A 75 1.15 -8.43 -11.86
C GLY A 75 -0.38 -8.42 -11.81
N ASN A 76 -0.96 -9.41 -11.13
CA ASN A 76 -2.42 -9.55 -10.98
C ASN A 76 -2.94 -9.14 -9.59
N VAL A 77 -2.11 -8.49 -8.76
CA VAL A 77 -2.46 -8.15 -7.36
C VAL A 77 -3.71 -7.27 -7.30
N ALA A 78 -3.79 -6.20 -8.08
CA ALA A 78 -4.96 -5.32 -8.14
C ALA A 78 -6.26 -6.07 -8.52
N GLN A 79 -6.17 -6.97 -9.51
CA GLN A 79 -7.34 -7.75 -9.95
C GLN A 79 -7.79 -8.76 -8.88
N ARG A 80 -6.84 -9.42 -8.23
CA ARG A 80 -7.11 -10.35 -7.12
C ARG A 80 -7.74 -9.64 -5.94
N LEU A 81 -7.19 -8.48 -5.55
CA LEU A 81 -7.72 -7.64 -4.48
C LEU A 81 -9.15 -7.19 -4.79
N LYS A 82 -9.41 -6.72 -6.02
CA LYS A 82 -10.76 -6.33 -6.46
C LYS A 82 -11.75 -7.50 -6.34
N THR A 83 -11.35 -8.69 -6.80
CA THR A 83 -12.21 -9.89 -6.76
C THR A 83 -12.53 -10.26 -5.30
N LEU A 84 -11.52 -10.29 -4.43
CA LEU A 84 -11.69 -10.57 -3.01
C LEU A 84 -12.63 -9.59 -2.31
N LEU A 85 -12.48 -8.29 -2.56
CA LEU A 85 -13.35 -7.28 -1.96
C LEU A 85 -14.80 -7.42 -2.44
N LEU A 86 -15.01 -7.72 -3.73
CA LEU A 86 -16.34 -7.98 -4.27
C LEU A 86 -16.96 -9.24 -3.67
N ASP A 87 -16.17 -10.30 -3.48
CA ASP A 87 -16.61 -11.53 -2.84
C ASP A 87 -17.00 -11.28 -1.37
N CYS A 88 -16.21 -10.50 -0.62
CA CYS A 88 -16.54 -10.10 0.75
C CYS A 88 -17.88 -9.34 0.79
N ILE A 89 -18.08 -8.36 -0.09
CA ILE A 89 -19.34 -7.62 -0.18
C ILE A 89 -20.52 -8.55 -0.52
N HIS A 90 -20.33 -9.50 -1.43
CA HIS A 90 -21.37 -10.45 -1.81
C HIS A 90 -21.75 -11.36 -0.64
N LYS A 91 -20.78 -11.85 0.13
CA LYS A 91 -20.99 -12.66 1.34
C LYS A 91 -21.71 -11.88 2.43
N GLU A 92 -21.30 -10.64 2.68
CA GLU A 92 -21.95 -9.78 3.68
C GLU A 92 -23.43 -9.53 3.30
N ARG A 93 -23.71 -9.29 2.02
CA ARG A 93 -25.08 -9.14 1.49
C ARG A 93 -25.90 -10.43 1.54
N SER A 94 -25.24 -11.59 1.61
CA SER A 94 -25.87 -12.91 1.72
C SER A 94 -26.03 -13.38 3.17
N HIS A 95 -25.78 -12.49 4.14
CA HIS A 95 -25.78 -12.77 5.58
C HIS A 95 -24.74 -13.83 6.04
N GLU A 96 -23.70 -14.05 5.25
CA GLU A 96 -22.53 -14.83 5.68
C GLU A 96 -21.61 -13.97 6.56
N ALA A 97 -20.98 -14.58 7.58
CA ALA A 97 -20.03 -13.89 8.44
C ALA A 97 -18.79 -13.50 7.63
N VAL A 98 -18.57 -12.20 7.46
CA VAL A 98 -17.36 -11.63 6.87
C VAL A 98 -16.52 -11.03 8.00
N ASP A 99 -15.22 -11.29 7.96
CA ASP A 99 -14.27 -10.72 8.91
C ASP A 99 -14.28 -9.19 8.79
N ARG A 100 -14.51 -8.51 9.91
CA ARG A 100 -14.79 -7.06 9.99
C ARG A 100 -13.53 -6.27 10.35
#